data_AF-A0A1J7B9H6-F1
#
_entry.id   AF-A0A1J7B9H6-F1
#
_cell.length_a   1.000
_cell.length_b   1.000
_cell.length_c   1.000
_cell.angle_alpha   90.00
_cell.angle_beta   90.00
_cell.angle_gamma   90.00
#
_symmetry.space_group_name_H-M   'P 1'
#
loop_
_entity.id
_entity.type
_entity.pdbx_description
1 polymer ?
#
loop_
_entity_poly.entity_id
_entity_poly.type
_entity_poly.pdbx_seq_one_letter_code
_entity_poly.pdbx_strand_id
1 'polypeptide(L)'
;MLPWLTIGLTIAAHFRLTRLITDDTLLQPLRDWGARTADWLGTLLECAWCAGLWIAAGLTALAYLVGETTWYRAACIALGISWLYGIASQWLDSPPPSRQQEITLIHVNRETGRR
;
A
#
# COMPACT_ATOMS: atom_id res chain seq x y z
N MET A 1 6.18 14.80 -23.91
CA MET A 1 5.73 13.72 -22.98
C MET A 1 4.96 14.36 -21.85
N LEU A 2 3.85 13.78 -21.38
CA LEU A 2 3.00 14.35 -20.32
C LEU A 2 3.71 14.19 -18.95
N PRO A 3 4.31 15.25 -18.36
CA PRO A 3 5.06 15.13 -17.12
C PRO A 3 4.17 14.75 -15.93
N TRP A 4 2.91 15.19 -15.96
CA TRP A 4 1.91 14.87 -14.95
C TRP A 4 1.60 13.36 -14.87
N LEU A 5 1.71 12.64 -15.99
CA LEU A 5 1.49 11.19 -16.01
C LEU A 5 2.62 10.47 -15.27
N THR A 6 3.88 10.85 -15.50
CA THR A 6 5.01 10.22 -14.77
C THR A 6 4.89 10.48 -13.28
N ILE A 7 4.48 11.69 -12.87
CA ILE A 7 4.27 12.02 -11.46
C ILE A 7 3.18 11.16 -10.85
N GLY A 8 2.01 11.05 -11.50
CA GLY A 8 0.92 10.20 -11.02
C GLY A 8 1.31 8.72 -10.89
N LEU A 9 2.04 8.20 -11.87
CA LEU A 9 2.55 6.83 -11.84
C LEU A 9 3.60 6.61 -10.72
N THR A 10 4.46 7.60 -10.50
CA THR A 10 5.46 7.55 -9.42
C THR A 10 4.78 7.56 -8.05
N ILE A 11 3.72 8.35 -7.88
CA ILE A 11 2.92 8.37 -6.64
C ILE A 11 2.24 7.01 -6.40
N ALA A 12 1.61 6.43 -7.43
CA ALA A 12 1.01 5.10 -7.30
C ALA A 12 2.05 4.00 -6.98
N ALA A 13 3.22 4.08 -7.61
CA ALA A 13 4.34 3.17 -7.32
C ALA A 13 4.84 3.33 -5.88
N HIS A 14 4.96 4.56 -5.39
CA HIS A 14 5.30 4.86 -4.01
C HIS A 14 4.31 4.20 -3.04
N PHE A 15 2.99 4.36 -3.25
CA PHE A 15 2.00 3.71 -2.40
C PHE A 15 2.11 2.18 -2.39
N ARG A 16 2.35 1.55 -3.55
CA ARG A 16 2.54 0.08 -3.59
C ARG A 16 3.77 -0.34 -2.81
N LEU A 17 4.90 0.34 -3.01
CA LEU A 17 6.17 -0.01 -2.37
C LEU A 17 6.12 0.18 -0.87
N THR A 18 5.53 1.28 -0.38
CA THR A 18 5.38 1.52 1.06
C THR A 18 4.57 0.40 1.69
N ARG A 19 3.40 0.07 1.13
CA ARG A 19 2.57 -1.04 1.63
C ARG A 19 3.25 -2.41 1.50
N LEU A 20 4.01 -2.63 0.42
CA LEU A 20 4.77 -3.87 0.21
C LEU A 20 5.81 -4.07 1.33
N ILE A 21 6.50 -3.00 1.72
CA ILE A 21 7.55 -3.05 2.74
C ILE A 21 6.94 -3.17 4.14
N THR A 22 5.90 -2.40 4.46
CA THR A 22 5.39 -2.31 5.84
C THR A 22 4.37 -3.39 6.19
N ASP A 23 3.47 -3.72 5.26
CA ASP A 23 2.26 -4.50 5.59
C ASP A 23 2.26 -5.87 4.94
N ASP A 24 2.80 -6.00 3.73
CA ASP A 24 2.68 -7.21 2.92
C ASP A 24 3.43 -8.39 3.57
N THR A 25 2.80 -9.57 3.55
CA THR A 25 3.35 -10.77 4.20
C THR A 25 4.59 -11.28 3.46
N LEU A 26 4.70 -10.96 2.17
CA LEU A 26 5.87 -11.29 1.35
C LEU A 26 7.19 -10.75 1.92
N LEU A 27 7.14 -9.59 2.59
CA LEU A 27 8.32 -8.95 3.20
C LEU A 27 8.39 -9.12 4.72
N GLN A 28 7.55 -9.96 5.33
CA GLN A 28 7.71 -10.37 6.74
C GLN A 28 9.13 -10.82 7.08
N PRO A 29 9.78 -11.73 6.32
CA PRO A 29 11.14 -12.15 6.67
C PRO A 29 12.15 -11.00 6.63
N LEU A 30 11.94 -9.99 5.78
CA LEU A 30 12.77 -8.80 5.73
C LEU A 30 12.59 -7.92 6.97
N ARG A 31 11.33 -7.73 7.42
CA ARG A 31 11.03 -6.97 8.65
C ARG A 31 11.58 -7.65 9.89
N ASP A 32 11.37 -8.96 10.00
CA ASP A 32 11.90 -9.78 11.10
C ASP A 32 13.43 -9.72 11.14
N TRP A 33 14.08 -9.82 9.97
CA TRP A 33 15.53 -9.66 9.87
C TRP A 33 15.98 -8.25 10.28
N GLY A 34 15.28 -7.21 9.84
CA GLY A 34 15.58 -5.83 10.18
C GLY A 34 15.48 -5.56 11.68
N ALA A 35 14.40 -6.03 12.31
CA ALA A 35 14.18 -5.94 13.75
C ALA A 35 15.26 -6.68 14.57
N ARG A 36 15.73 -7.83 14.09
CA ARG A 36 16.85 -8.57 14.72
C ARG A 36 18.20 -7.90 14.52
N THR A 37 18.36 -7.14 13.44
CA THR A 37 19.64 -6.50 13.09
C THR A 37 19.83 -5.20 13.87
N ALA A 38 18.80 -4.36 13.95
CA ALA A 38 18.80 -3.15 14.75
C ALA A 38 17.38 -2.62 15.00
N ASP A 39 17.12 -2.10 16.21
CA ASP A 39 15.81 -1.56 16.60
C ASP A 39 15.33 -0.43 15.67
N TRP A 40 16.24 0.45 15.25
CA TRP A 40 15.91 1.55 14.32
C TRP A 40 15.51 1.03 12.93
N LEU A 41 16.07 -0.10 12.50
CA LEU A 41 15.79 -0.69 11.20
C LEU A 41 14.44 -1.43 11.21
N GLY A 42 14.12 -2.12 12.30
CA GLY A 42 12.77 -2.66 12.51
C GLY A 42 11.72 -1.54 12.47
N THR A 43 11.96 -0.46 13.21
CA THR A 43 11.06 0.72 13.22
C THR A 43 10.90 1.33 11.82
N LEU A 44 11.99 1.44 11.05
CA LEU A 44 11.95 1.98 9.69
C LEU A 44 11.10 1.13 8.75
N LEU A 45 11.22 -0.20 8.83
CA LEU A 45 10.53 -1.13 7.94
C LEU A 45 9.07 -1.38 8.31
N GLU A 46 8.68 -1.18 9.58
CA GLU A 46 7.29 -1.33 10.04
C GLU A 46 6.50 -0.01 9.98
N CYS A 47 7.17 1.14 10.11
CA CYS A 47 6.51 2.43 10.08
C CYS A 47 6.30 2.93 8.64
N ALA A 48 5.05 2.96 8.19
CA ALA A 48 4.68 3.43 6.84
C ALA A 48 5.16 4.87 6.54
N TRP A 49 5.21 5.74 7.55
CA TRP A 49 5.72 7.10 7.40
C TRP A 49 7.24 7.13 7.19
N CYS A 50 7.97 6.36 8.00
CA CYS A 50 9.43 6.29 7.89
C CYS A 50 9.86 5.62 6.59
N ALA A 51 9.32 4.43 6.29
CA ALA A 51 9.56 3.73 5.03
C ALA A 51 9.16 4.61 3.85
N GLY A 52 7.98 5.25 3.91
CA GLY A 52 7.46 6.10 2.86
C GLY A 52 8.41 7.24 2.49
N LEU A 53 8.94 7.97 3.48
CA LEU A 53 9.90 9.05 3.22
C LEU A 53 11.11 8.55 2.42
N TRP A 54 11.70 7.42 2.84
CA TRP A 54 12.87 6.83 2.17
C TRP A 54 12.55 6.29 0.78
N ILE A 55 11.36 5.71 0.59
CA ILE A 55 10.91 5.24 -0.72
C ILE A 55 10.69 6.41 -1.67
N ALA A 56 10.06 7.50 -1.20
CA ALA A 56 9.86 8.71 -2.00
C ALA A 56 11.19 9.34 -2.40
N ALA A 57 12.14 9.43 -1.46
CA ALA A 57 13.50 9.89 -1.74
C ALA A 57 14.20 8.98 -2.75
N GLY A 58 14.09 7.65 -2.60
CA GLY A 58 14.67 6.66 -3.50
C GLY A 58 14.11 6.74 -4.92
N LEU A 59 12.79 6.84 -5.08
CA LEU A 59 12.15 7.01 -6.39
C LEU A 59 12.55 8.32 -7.06
N THR A 60 12.62 9.42 -6.29
CA THR A 60 13.05 10.73 -6.81
C THR A 60 14.51 10.71 -7.24
N ALA A 61 15.40 10.13 -6.42
CA ALA A 61 16.80 9.95 -6.75
C ALA A 61 16.97 9.05 -7.98
N LEU A 62 16.21 7.97 -8.09
CA LEU A 62 16.24 7.08 -9.25
C LEU A 62 15.80 7.81 -10.52
N ALA A 63 14.72 8.60 -10.45
CA ALA A 63 14.24 9.42 -11.57
C ALA A 63 15.28 10.49 -11.96
N TYR A 64 15.99 11.07 -10.99
CA TYR A 64 17.06 12.03 -11.24
C TYR A 64 18.29 11.39 -11.91
N LEU A 65 18.73 10.23 -11.43
CA LEU A 65 19.96 9.57 -11.89
C LEU A 65 19.79 8.85 -13.23
N VAL A 66 18.67 8.15 -13.41
CA VAL A 66 18.42 7.32 -14.61
C VAL A 66 17.57 8.08 -15.63
N GLY A 67 16.93 9.17 -15.23
CA GLY A 67 15.93 9.87 -16.02
C GLY A 67 14.59 9.13 -16.06
N GLU A 68 13.55 9.78 -16.58
CA GLU A 68 12.24 9.18 -16.83
C GLU A 68 12.24 8.24 -18.07
N THR A 69 13.19 7.31 -18.11
CA THR A 69 13.35 6.33 -19.18
C THR A 69 12.13 5.41 -19.30
N THR A 70 12.00 4.72 -20.43
CA THR A 70 10.93 3.74 -20.66
C THR A 70 10.88 2.67 -19.57
N TRP A 71 12.02 2.23 -19.07
CA TRP A 71 12.12 1.24 -17.98
C TRP A 71 11.58 1.78 -16.66
N TYR A 72 11.94 3.01 -16.29
CA TYR A 72 11.40 3.66 -15.09
C TYR A 72 9.87 3.76 -15.16
N ARG A 73 9.33 4.23 -16.30
CA ARG A 73 7.88 4.34 -16.51
C ARG A 73 7.19 2.98 -16.46
N ALA A 74 7.75 1.97 -17.13
CA ALA A 74 7.20 0.62 -17.12
C ALA A 74 7.14 0.03 -15.71
N ALA A 75 8.18 0.23 -14.90
CA ALA A 75 8.19 -0.18 -13.50
C ALA A 75 7.10 0.54 -12.68
N CYS A 76 6.98 1.87 -12.83
CA CYS A 76 5.93 2.63 -12.15
C CYS A 76 4.51 2.21 -12.59
N ILE A 77 4.32 1.90 -13.87
CA ILE A 77 3.04 1.37 -14.38
C ILE A 77 2.71 0.02 -13.75
N ALA A 78 3.66 -0.92 -13.74
CA ALA A 78 3.46 -2.24 -13.14
C ALA A 78 3.10 -2.14 -11.65
N LEU A 79 3.83 -1.31 -10.90
CA LEU A 79 3.54 -1.05 -9.48
C LEU A 79 2.19 -0.34 -9.28
N GLY A 80 1.87 0.64 -10.13
CA GLY A 80 0.60 1.37 -10.09
C GLY A 80 -0.61 0.48 -10.38
N ILE A 81 -0.51 -0.42 -11.37
CA ILE A 81 -1.56 -1.40 -11.66
C ILE A 81 -1.75 -2.35 -10.46
N SER A 82 -0.67 -2.82 -9.86
CA SER A 82 -0.75 -3.67 -8.66
C SER A 82 -1.43 -2.96 -7.49
N TRP A 83 -1.14 -1.67 -7.28
CA TRP A 83 -1.81 -0.86 -6.27
C TRP A 83 -3.30 -0.71 -6.53
N LEU A 84 -3.68 -0.36 -7.76
CA LEU A 84 -5.08 -0.23 -8.16
C LEU A 84 -5.83 -1.55 -8.02
N TYR A 85 -5.21 -2.66 -8.41
CA TYR A 85 -5.80 -3.99 -8.24
C TYR A 85 -6.04 -4.30 -6.76
N GLY A 86 -5.09 -3.98 -5.88
CA GLY A 86 -5.25 -4.18 -4.44
C GLY A 86 -6.36 -3.33 -3.81
N ILE A 87 -6.64 -2.14 -4.35
CA ILE A 87 -7.81 -1.34 -3.93
C ILE A 87 -9.09 -1.96 -4.50
N ALA A 88 -9.08 -2.33 -5.78
CA ALA A 88 -10.24 -2.90 -6.46
C ALA A 88 -10.66 -4.24 -5.84
N SER A 89 -9.71 -5.09 -5.45
CA SER A 89 -10.00 -6.38 -4.81
C SER A 89 -10.67 -6.21 -3.45
N GLN A 90 -10.25 -5.22 -2.65
CA GLN A 90 -10.92 -4.94 -1.37
C GLN A 90 -12.40 -4.58 -1.56
N TRP A 91 -12.72 -3.79 -2.59
CA TRP A 91 -14.11 -3.49 -2.95
C TRP A 91 -14.89 -4.71 -3.46
N LEU A 92 -14.21 -5.61 -4.18
CA LEU A 92 -14.83 -6.81 -4.75
C LEU A 92 -15.09 -7.88 -3.68
N ASP A 93 -14.15 -8.06 -2.75
CA ASP A 93 -14.18 -9.08 -1.71
C ASP A 93 -15.01 -8.65 -0.49
N SER A 94 -15.13 -7.34 -0.25
CA SER A 94 -15.94 -6.75 0.84
C SER A 94 -16.97 -5.77 0.29
N PRO A 95 -17.97 -6.23 -0.48
CA PRO A 95 -19.04 -5.35 -0.94
C PRO A 95 -19.76 -4.74 0.27
N PRO A 96 -20.25 -3.48 0.16
CA PRO A 96 -20.98 -2.83 1.24
C PRO A 96 -22.18 -3.71 1.67
N PRO A 97 -22.46 -3.83 2.97
CA PRO A 97 -23.55 -4.67 3.44
C PRO A 97 -24.86 -4.22 2.78
N SER A 98 -25.63 -5.19 2.30
CA SER A 98 -26.99 -4.92 1.83
C SER A 98 -27.82 -4.33 2.97
N ARG A 99 -28.81 -3.49 2.63
CA ARG A 99 -29.75 -2.91 3.62
C ARG A 99 -30.38 -3.99 4.51
N GLN A 100 -30.58 -5.18 3.96
CA GLN A 100 -31.09 -6.36 4.67
C GLN A 100 -30.13 -6.82 5.78
N GLN A 101 -28.83 -6.90 5.52
CA GLN A 101 -27.83 -7.29 6.52
C GLN A 101 -27.76 -6.28 7.69
N GLU A 102 -27.89 -4.99 7.39
CA GLU A 102 -27.93 -3.94 8.42
C GLU A 102 -29.16 -4.05 9.33
N ILE A 103 -30.34 -4.28 8.76
CA ILE A 103 -31.59 -4.50 9.52
C ILE A 103 -31.48 -5.75 10.42
N THR A 104 -30.93 -6.84 9.89
CA THR A 104 -30.74 -8.08 10.67
C THR A 104 -29.80 -7.85 11.85
N LEU A 105 -28.68 -7.14 11.65
CA LEU A 105 -27.74 -6.82 12.72
C LEU A 105 -28.37 -5.96 13.82
N ILE A 106 -29.18 -4.96 13.45
CA ILE A 106 -29.91 -4.12 14.41
C ILE A 106 -30.90 -4.96 15.22
N HIS A 107 -31.62 -5.90 14.57
CA HIS A 107 -32.57 -6.77 15.25
C HIS A 107 -31.88 -7.70 16.25
N VAL A 108 -30.77 -8.34 15.85
CA VAL A 108 -29.97 -9.22 16.71
C VAL A 108 -29.37 -8.46 17.90
N ASN A 109 -28.81 -7.27 17.67
CA ASN A 109 -28.26 -6.44 18.75
C ASN A 109 -29.36 -6.05 19.77
N ARG A 110 -30.56 -5.71 19.28
CA ARG A 110 -31.71 -5.38 20.13
C ARG A 110 -32.20 -6.55 20.98
N GLU A 111 -32.14 -7.78 20.46
CA GLU A 111 -32.50 -8.99 21.22
C GLU A 111 -31.44 -9.37 22.25
N THR A 112 -30.16 -9.18 21.90
CA THR A 112 -29.04 -9.50 22.79
C THR A 112 -28.98 -8.53 23.97
N GLY A 113 -29.25 -7.25 23.75
CA GLY A 113 -29.36 -6.25 24.83
C GLY A 113 -30.64 -6.33 25.68
N ARG A 114 -31.59 -7.21 25.34
CA ARG A 114 -32.79 -7.48 26.15
C ARG A 114 -32.63 -8.70 27.07
N ARG A 115 -31.60 -9.52 26.88
CA ARG A 115 -31.27 -10.66 27.75
C ARG A 115 -30.27 -10.23 28.82
#